data_AF-A0AAF0Q5E4-F1
#
_entry.id   AF-A0AAF0Q5E4-F1
#
_cell.length_a   1.000
_cell.length_b   1.000
_cell.length_c   1.000
_cell.angle_alpha   90.00
_cell.angle_beta   90.00
_cell.angle_gamma   90.00
#
_symmetry.space_group_name_H-M   'P 1'
#
loop_
_entity.id
_entity.type
_entity.pdbx_description
1 polymer ?
#
loop_
_entity_poly.entity_id
_entity_poly.type
_entity_poly.pdbx_seq_one_letter_code
_entity_poly.pdbx_strand_id
1 'polypeptide(L)'
;MRLKLGQITTVVISSSDMAKQVLQKQDLAFSSRSRSIPDIVQEDNFHMFSFGWLPASHPQWRSLRNSHIFSINKLDATQHLRYKKIEELIVSCERSSQMGEAVDIGAAIFRTMLNLFSNTLLKRFGGSL
;
A
#
# COMPACT_ATOMS: atom_id res chain seq x y z
N MET A 1 -8.56 24.09 -8.46
CA MET A 1 -9.92 23.80 -8.96
C MET A 1 -10.81 23.40 -7.80
N ARG A 2 -12.10 23.81 -7.75
CA ARG A 2 -13.06 23.45 -6.69
C ARG A 2 -14.22 22.67 -7.30
N LEU A 3 -14.52 21.51 -6.74
CA LEU A 3 -15.64 20.64 -7.12
C LEU A 3 -16.59 20.48 -5.93
N LYS A 4 -17.89 20.32 -6.19
CA LYS A 4 -18.88 19.95 -5.19
C LYS A 4 -19.40 18.55 -5.53
N LEU A 5 -18.95 17.54 -4.78
CA LEU A 5 -19.33 16.15 -4.92
C LEU A 5 -20.48 15.85 -3.94
N GLY A 6 -21.71 16.02 -4.39
CA GLY A 6 -22.90 15.96 -3.52
C GLY A 6 -22.88 17.07 -2.48
N GLN A 7 -22.78 16.71 -1.19
CA GLN A 7 -22.64 17.66 -0.08
C GLN A 7 -21.19 17.99 0.26
N ILE A 8 -20.22 17.28 -0.34
CA ILE A 8 -18.79 17.43 -0.02
C ILE A 8 -18.15 18.44 -0.99
N THR A 9 -17.55 19.50 -0.45
CA THR A 9 -16.69 20.39 -1.26
C THR A 9 -15.28 19.82 -1.32
N THR A 10 -14.77 19.61 -2.53
CA THR A 10 -13.43 19.06 -2.80
C THR A 10 -12.58 20.07 -3.53
N VAL A 11 -11.36 20.30 -3.04
CA VAL A 11 -10.35 21.12 -3.73
C VAL A 11 -9.39 20.18 -4.46
N VAL A 12 -9.26 20.34 -5.77
CA VAL A 12 -8.33 19.55 -6.59
C VAL A 12 -7.03 20.32 -6.75
N ILE A 13 -5.94 19.66 -6.34
CA ILE A 13 -4.57 20.11 -6.42
C ILE A 13 -3.91 19.41 -7.62
N SER A 14 -3.60 20.15 -8.67
CA SER A 14 -3.10 19.62 -9.95
C SER A 14 -1.79 20.29 -10.41
N SER A 15 -1.06 20.94 -9.50
CA SER A 15 0.26 21.51 -9.77
C SER A 15 1.28 21.07 -8.73
N SER A 16 2.53 20.91 -9.15
CA SER A 16 3.65 20.51 -8.27
C SER A 16 3.86 21.51 -7.13
N ASP A 17 3.80 22.81 -7.43
CA ASP A 17 3.99 23.87 -6.43
C ASP A 17 2.92 23.81 -5.34
N MET A 18 1.66 23.61 -5.72
CA MET A 18 0.57 23.51 -4.76
C MET A 18 0.60 22.19 -3.99
N ALA A 19 0.96 21.09 -4.65
CA ALA A 19 1.19 19.80 -3.97
C ALA A 19 2.30 19.91 -2.92
N LYS A 20 3.38 20.64 -3.20
CA LYS A 20 4.46 20.91 -2.23
C LYS A 20 3.96 21.72 -1.02
N GLN A 21 3.13 22.74 -1.25
CA GLN A 21 2.55 23.53 -0.16
C GLN A 21 1.70 22.64 0.77
N VAL A 22 0.84 21.79 0.20
CA VAL A 22 -0.11 20.97 0.96
C VAL A 22 0.55 19.76 1.63
N LEU A 23 1.40 19.03 0.91
CA LEU A 23 1.96 17.75 1.37
C LEU A 23 3.27 17.90 2.16
N GLN A 24 3.95 19.06 2.10
CA GLN A 24 5.22 19.27 2.82
C GLN A 24 5.18 20.47 3.77
N LYS A 25 4.71 21.64 3.32
CA LYS A 25 4.77 22.86 4.16
C LYS A 25 3.61 22.97 5.15
N GLN A 26 2.44 22.44 4.80
CA GLN A 26 1.23 22.47 5.60
C GLN A 26 0.72 21.06 5.92
N ASP A 27 1.59 20.06 5.86
CA ASP A 27 1.28 18.63 5.99
C ASP A 27 0.49 18.31 7.28
N LEU A 28 0.82 18.95 8.41
CA LEU A 28 0.12 18.78 9.69
C LEU A 28 -1.36 19.23 9.62
N ALA A 29 -1.65 20.32 8.90
CA ALA A 29 -3.01 20.84 8.74
C ALA A 29 -3.87 19.90 7.87
N PHE A 30 -3.26 19.22 6.90
CA PHE A 30 -3.96 18.34 5.95
C PHE A 30 -3.92 16.85 6.35
N SER A 31 -3.06 16.44 7.28
CA SER A 31 -2.91 15.03 7.71
C SER A 31 -3.83 14.60 8.86
N SER A 32 -4.35 15.55 9.63
CA SER A 32 -4.93 15.27 10.96
C SER A 32 -6.46 15.31 11.02
N ARG A 33 -7.15 15.92 10.05
CA ARG A 33 -8.55 16.35 10.26
C ARG A 33 -9.57 15.93 9.19
N SER A 34 -9.16 15.32 8.07
CA SER A 34 -10.02 15.28 6.86
C SER A 34 -10.04 13.93 6.13
N ARG A 35 -9.78 12.80 6.79
CA ARG A 35 -10.13 11.52 6.16
C ARG A 35 -11.57 11.21 6.52
N SER A 36 -12.49 11.49 5.60
CA SER A 36 -13.83 10.90 5.67
C SER A 36 -13.61 9.40 5.70
N ILE A 37 -13.85 8.78 6.86
CA ILE A 37 -13.73 7.35 7.05
C ILE A 37 -14.99 6.76 6.39
N PRO A 38 -14.86 6.01 5.29
CA PRO A 38 -16.01 5.34 4.71
C PRO A 38 -16.64 4.44 5.78
N ASP A 39 -17.97 4.36 5.83
CA ASP A 39 -18.68 3.61 6.89
C ASP A 39 -18.18 2.17 7.03
N ILE A 40 -17.78 1.53 5.92
CA ILE A 40 -17.17 0.18 5.89
C ILE A 40 -15.85 0.04 6.66
N VAL A 41 -15.16 1.15 6.94
CA VAL A 41 -13.90 1.20 7.73
C VAL A 41 -14.20 1.53 9.21
N GLN A 42 -15.40 2.05 9.49
CA GLN A 42 -15.88 2.24 10.86
C GLN A 42 -16.37 0.93 11.46
N GLU A 43 -16.90 0.02 10.63
CA GLU A 43 -17.20 -1.36 11.01
C GLU A 43 -15.96 -2.01 11.66
N ASP A 44 -16.18 -2.66 12.80
CA ASP A 44 -15.18 -3.34 13.63
C ASP A 44 -14.05 -2.49 14.22
N ASN A 45 -14.20 -1.17 14.32
CA ASN A 45 -13.16 -0.25 14.85
C ASN A 45 -11.83 -0.33 14.09
N PHE A 46 -11.81 -0.83 12.85
CA PHE A 46 -10.60 -1.01 12.06
C PHE A 46 -9.83 0.31 11.87
N HIS A 47 -10.55 1.43 11.74
CA HIS A 47 -9.98 2.77 11.67
C HIS A 47 -9.12 3.15 12.90
N MET A 48 -9.37 2.56 14.07
CA MET A 48 -8.62 2.84 15.31
C MET A 48 -7.26 2.14 15.36
N PHE A 49 -7.05 1.10 14.54
CA PHE A 49 -5.80 0.32 14.54
C PHE A 49 -5.05 0.38 13.21
N SER A 50 -5.72 0.82 12.14
CA SER A 50 -5.15 0.87 10.80
C SER A 50 -4.23 2.08 10.59
N PHE A 51 -3.01 1.83 10.12
CA PHE A 51 -2.05 2.88 9.74
C PHE A 51 -2.65 3.90 8.75
N GLY A 52 -3.52 3.43 7.86
CA GLY A 52 -4.16 4.24 6.82
C GLY A 52 -5.27 5.16 7.32
N TRP A 53 -5.70 5.05 8.58
CA TRP A 53 -6.83 5.80 9.14
C TRP A 53 -6.53 6.44 10.50
N LEU A 54 -5.50 5.96 11.20
CA LEU A 54 -4.98 6.57 12.41
C LEU A 54 -4.52 8.03 12.16
N PRO A 55 -4.88 8.97 13.05
CA PRO A 55 -4.34 10.33 12.99
C PRO A 55 -2.81 10.34 13.10
N ALA A 56 -2.14 11.19 12.33
CA ALA A 56 -0.68 11.31 12.37
C ALA A 56 -0.13 11.80 13.73
N SER A 57 -0.99 12.44 14.55
CA SER A 57 -0.70 12.82 15.93
C SER A 57 -0.69 11.64 16.90
N HIS A 58 -1.28 10.50 16.54
CA HIS A 58 -1.36 9.33 17.41
C HIS A 58 0.01 8.63 17.52
N PRO A 59 0.51 8.31 18.73
CA PRO A 59 1.82 7.68 18.91
C PRO A 59 1.97 6.35 18.14
N GLN A 60 0.89 5.57 18.05
CA GLN A 60 0.88 4.30 17.30
C GLN A 60 1.11 4.50 15.79
N TRP A 61 0.62 5.60 15.21
CA TRP A 61 0.88 5.92 13.80
C TRP A 61 2.37 6.11 13.55
N ARG A 62 3.06 6.84 14.44
CA ARG A 62 4.52 7.02 14.37
C ARG A 62 5.27 5.70 14.56
N SER A 63 4.84 4.88 15.50
CA SER A 63 5.42 3.54 15.74
C SER A 63 5.30 2.64 14.50
N LEU A 64 4.11 2.61 13.87
CA LEU A 64 3.86 1.88 12.64
C LEU A 64 4.66 2.45 11.46
N ARG A 65 4.74 3.78 11.31
CA ARG A 65 5.58 4.43 10.28
C ARG A 65 7.05 4.08 10.42
N ASN A 66 7.54 4.05 11.66
CA ASN A 66 8.93 3.72 11.98
C ASN A 66 9.15 2.21 12.10
N SER A 67 8.14 1.39 11.79
CA SER A 67 8.34 -0.04 11.68
C SER A 67 9.28 -0.25 10.49
N HIS A 68 10.50 -0.71 10.77
CA HIS A 68 11.56 -0.93 9.79
C HIS A 68 11.23 -2.13 8.88
N ILE A 69 9.98 -2.31 8.47
CA ILE A 69 9.48 -3.42 7.67
C ILE A 69 10.08 -3.36 6.27
N PHE A 70 10.25 -2.14 5.75
CA PHE A 70 10.86 -1.87 4.44
C PHE A 70 12.29 -1.33 4.56
N SER A 71 13.02 -1.63 5.63
CA SER A 71 14.44 -1.27 5.70
C SER A 71 15.24 -2.06 4.67
N ILE A 72 16.34 -1.46 4.18
CA ILE A 72 17.23 -2.07 3.18
C ILE A 72 17.62 -3.49 3.61
N ASN A 73 18.10 -3.66 4.85
CA ASN A 73 18.51 -4.97 5.36
C ASN A 73 17.40 -6.04 5.29
N LYS A 74 16.13 -5.66 5.52
CA LYS A 74 15.01 -6.61 5.43
C LYS A 74 14.60 -6.89 4.00
N LEU A 75 14.70 -5.89 3.13
CA LEU A 75 14.49 -6.07 1.70
C LEU A 75 15.57 -6.99 1.12
N ASP A 76 16.82 -6.83 1.51
CA ASP A 76 17.93 -7.69 1.07
C ASP A 76 17.75 -9.13 1.57
N ALA A 77 17.42 -9.30 2.86
CA ALA A 77 17.17 -10.63 3.43
C ALA A 77 16.05 -11.39 2.71
N THR A 78 15.02 -10.69 2.21
CA THR A 78 13.88 -11.29 1.49
C THR A 78 14.04 -11.26 -0.03
N GLN A 79 15.19 -10.83 -0.55
CA GLN A 79 15.45 -10.69 -1.98
C GLN A 79 15.20 -12.00 -2.76
N HIS A 80 15.73 -13.11 -2.25
CA HIS A 80 15.57 -14.43 -2.88
C HIS A 80 14.09 -14.84 -3.03
N LEU A 81 13.23 -14.49 -2.08
CA LEU A 81 11.79 -14.76 -2.16
C LEU A 81 11.14 -13.93 -3.27
N ARG A 82 11.59 -12.70 -3.47
CA ARG A 82 11.07 -11.85 -4.55
C ARG A 82 11.47 -12.39 -5.92
N TYR A 83 12.73 -12.78 -6.09
CA TYR A 83 13.20 -13.42 -7.31
C TYR A 83 12.41 -14.69 -7.63
N LYS A 84 12.19 -15.56 -6.63
CA LYS A 84 11.39 -16.78 -6.82
C LYS A 84 9.99 -16.50 -7.36
N LYS A 85 9.32 -15.45 -6.87
CA LYS A 85 7.96 -15.10 -7.34
C LYS A 85 7.93 -14.50 -8.73
N ILE A 86 8.98 -13.80 -9.13
CA ILE A 86 9.15 -13.33 -10.50
C ILE A 86 9.42 -14.50 -11.45
N GLU A 87 10.26 -15.46 -11.04
CA GLU A 87 10.53 -16.68 -11.80
C GLU A 87 9.25 -17.51 -12.01
N GLU A 88 8.44 -17.70 -10.95
CA GLU A 88 7.14 -18.37 -11.05
C GLU A 88 6.20 -17.67 -12.05
N LEU A 89 6.22 -16.33 -12.12
CA LEU A 89 5.46 -15.56 -13.10
C LEU A 89 5.98 -15.80 -14.53
N ILE A 90 7.30 -15.79 -14.73
CA ILE A 90 7.93 -16.05 -16.04
C ILE A 90 7.56 -17.45 -16.54
N VAL A 91 7.73 -18.47 -15.70
CA VAL A 91 7.37 -19.86 -16.04
C VAL A 91 5.88 -19.99 -16.38
N SER A 92 5.01 -19.25 -15.69
CA SER A 92 3.58 -19.22 -16.02
C SER A 92 3.33 -18.63 -17.41
N CYS A 93 4.00 -17.53 -17.75
CA CYS A 93 3.88 -16.89 -19.07
C CYS A 93 4.45 -17.79 -20.19
N GLU A 94 5.58 -18.45 -19.94
CA GLU A 94 6.17 -19.40 -20.88
C GLU A 94 5.24 -20.57 -21.17
N ARG A 95 4.58 -21.11 -20.13
CA ARG A 95 3.58 -22.18 -20.29
C ARG A 95 2.40 -21.72 -21.15
N SER A 96 1.85 -20.55 -20.87
CA SER A 96 0.76 -19.99 -21.68
C SER A 96 1.18 -19.76 -23.13
N SER A 97 2.42 -19.29 -23.36
CA SER A 97 2.99 -19.13 -24.71
C SER A 97 3.09 -20.46 -25.45
N GLN A 98 3.60 -21.52 -24.81
CA GLN A 98 3.68 -22.86 -25.40
C GLN A 98 2.30 -23.45 -25.74
N MET A 99 1.29 -23.12 -24.96
CA MET A 99 -0.10 -23.54 -25.18
C MET A 99 -0.87 -22.64 -26.16
N GLY A 100 -0.28 -21.51 -26.59
CA GLY A 100 -0.95 -20.51 -27.42
C GLY A 100 -2.09 -19.76 -26.70
N GLU A 101 -2.08 -19.74 -25.38
CA GLU A 101 -3.12 -19.11 -24.55
C GLU A 101 -2.80 -17.64 -24.27
N ALA A 102 -3.84 -16.80 -24.28
CA ALA A 102 -3.71 -15.40 -23.88
C ALA A 102 -3.50 -15.30 -22.36
N VAL A 103 -2.61 -14.38 -21.95
CA VAL A 103 -2.34 -14.09 -20.54
C VAL A 103 -3.07 -12.81 -20.13
N ASP A 104 -3.91 -12.90 -19.10
CA ASP A 104 -4.40 -11.70 -18.41
C ASP A 104 -3.28 -11.12 -17.54
N ILE A 105 -2.63 -10.09 -18.07
CA ILE A 105 -1.50 -9.40 -17.42
C ILE A 105 -1.95 -8.75 -16.10
N GLY A 106 -3.16 -8.19 -16.04
CA GLY A 106 -3.67 -7.53 -14.85
C GLY A 106 -3.82 -8.53 -13.70
N ALA A 107 -4.46 -9.66 -13.97
CA ALA A 107 -4.60 -10.75 -12.99
C ALA A 107 -3.25 -11.37 -12.60
N ALA A 108 -2.36 -11.59 -13.57
CA ALA A 108 -1.05 -12.19 -13.34
C ALA A 108 -0.14 -11.31 -12.46
N ILE A 109 -0.11 -10.00 -12.72
CA ILE A 109 0.64 -9.03 -11.91
C ILE A 109 0.01 -8.92 -10.52
N PHE A 110 -1.31 -8.82 -10.42
CA PHE A 110 -2.00 -8.70 -9.14
C PHE A 110 -1.71 -9.89 -8.22
N ARG A 111 -1.81 -11.13 -8.76
CA ARG A 111 -1.47 -12.36 -8.04
C ARG A 111 0.00 -12.38 -7.59
N THR A 112 0.90 -11.99 -8.48
CA THR A 112 2.34 -11.95 -8.18
C THR A 112 2.64 -10.94 -7.07
N MET A 113 2.05 -9.74 -7.14
CA MET A 113 2.22 -8.70 -6.12
C MET A 113 1.70 -9.15 -4.75
N LEU A 114 0.52 -9.76 -4.69
CA LEU A 114 0.00 -10.32 -3.43
C LEU A 114 0.95 -11.35 -2.84
N ASN A 115 1.46 -12.28 -3.66
CA ASN A 115 2.43 -13.27 -3.20
C ASN A 115 3.75 -12.64 -2.73
N LEU A 116 4.23 -11.60 -3.41
CA LEU A 116 5.42 -10.85 -2.98
C LEU A 116 5.18 -10.20 -1.61
N PHE A 117 4.09 -9.47 -1.44
CA PHE A 117 3.73 -8.84 -0.18
C PHE A 117 3.59 -9.85 0.96
N SER A 118 2.88 -10.96 0.76
CA SER A 118 2.72 -12.01 1.78
C SER A 118 4.07 -12.63 2.16
N ASN A 119 4.96 -12.91 1.21
CA ASN A 119 6.26 -13.51 1.52
C ASN A 119 7.22 -12.54 2.21
N THR A 120 7.18 -11.25 1.87
CA THR A 120 8.02 -10.23 2.54
C THR A 120 7.49 -9.87 3.93
N LEU A 121 6.17 -9.89 4.15
CA LEU A 121 5.55 -9.48 5.42
C LEU A 121 5.29 -10.65 6.39
N LEU A 122 4.80 -11.80 5.91
CA LEU A 122 4.27 -12.89 6.75
C LEU A 122 5.27 -14.00 7.04
N LYS A 123 6.30 -14.22 6.22
CA LYS A 123 7.36 -15.21 6.55
C LYS A 123 8.22 -14.83 7.76
N ARG A 124 7.95 -13.67 8.36
CA ARG A 124 8.37 -13.29 9.71
C ARG A 124 7.74 -14.15 10.83
N PHE A 125 6.62 -14.84 10.60
CA PHE A 125 5.91 -15.63 11.62
C PHE A 125 6.15 -17.14 11.54
N GLY A 126 6.91 -17.63 10.57
CA GLY A 126 7.18 -19.07 10.36
C GLY A 126 8.53 -19.54 10.92
N GLY A 127 9.07 -18.85 11.92
CA GLY A 127 10.41 -19.09 12.48
C GLY A 127 10.43 -19.06 14.01
N SER A 128 9.43 -19.65 14.66
CA SER A 128 9.50 -20.19 16.03
C SER A 128 8.15 -20.83 16.38
N LEU A 129 8.00 -22.11 16.08
CA LEU A 129 7.19 -23.09 16.80
C LEU A 129 7.85 -24.45 16.58
#